data_AF-A0A970YGG2-F1
#
_entry.id   AF-A0A970YGG2-F1
#
_cell.length_a   1.000
_cell.length_b   1.000
_cell.length_c   1.000
_cell.angle_alpha   90.00
_cell.angle_beta   90.00
_cell.angle_gamma   90.00
#
_symmetry.space_group_name_H-M   'P 1'
#
loop_
_entity.id
_entity.type
_entity.pdbx_description
1 polymer ?
#
loop_
_entity_poly.entity_id
_entity_poly.type
_entity_poly.pdbx_seq_one_letter_code
_entity_poly.pdbx_strand_id
1 'polypeptide(L)'
;MIRFRREQARDLLLLDAGNAFYSGAREDLNQLSQGRITVAAMNLMGYDMMALGAYDLALDPGVLADRLAEAEFAVISSNVFVNGKLLLAPYAIVERAGRRIAVIGLTGAPRDAVAGVEVRDPVAAIKGALSQIGADADLVVVLSNLGPTAEAELAQQVAGIDLIVGGGSGIPQREVSWQGRTAVVRAGGLGEYLGVTEVVATGVTFQSVALGADFVDDPEMAALRRRYEEEYSPASRVTPG
;
A
#
# COMPACT_ATOMS: atom_id res chain seq x y z
N MET A 1 -10.90 3.03 14.48
CA MET A 1 -9.62 3.77 14.59
C MET A 1 -9.43 4.83 13.50
N ILE A 2 -9.50 4.50 12.21
CA ILE A 2 -9.26 5.48 11.12
C ILE A 2 -10.19 6.70 11.19
N ARG A 3 -11.51 6.49 11.39
CA ARG A 3 -12.50 7.58 11.58
C ARG A 3 -12.09 8.54 12.71
N PHE A 4 -11.75 7.99 13.87
CA PHE A 4 -11.24 8.75 15.02
C PHE A 4 -9.99 9.58 14.68
N ARG A 5 -9.04 9.03 13.92
CA ARG A 5 -7.83 9.78 13.51
C ARG A 5 -8.16 10.92 12.54
N ARG A 6 -9.12 10.75 11.63
CA ARG A 6 -9.59 11.81 10.72
C ARG A 6 -10.29 12.96 11.45
N GLU A 7 -10.96 12.68 12.56
CA GLU A 7 -11.53 13.72 13.42
C GLU A 7 -10.44 14.58 14.08
N GLN A 8 -9.28 13.99 14.38
CA GLN A 8 -8.14 14.68 15.01
C GLN A 8 -7.25 15.41 14.00
N ALA A 9 -7.11 14.90 12.77
CA ALA A 9 -6.22 15.43 11.75
C ALA A 9 -6.90 15.46 10.38
N ARG A 10 -7.19 16.68 9.89
CA ARG A 10 -7.84 16.90 8.58
C ARG A 10 -6.91 16.68 7.39
N ASP A 11 -5.60 16.78 7.61
CA ASP A 11 -4.56 16.67 6.57
C ASP A 11 -3.97 15.25 6.46
N LEU A 12 -4.67 14.24 6.99
CA LEU A 12 -4.23 12.86 7.01
C LEU A 12 -4.21 12.24 5.61
N LEU A 13 -3.20 11.42 5.34
CA LEU A 13 -3.15 10.49 4.21
C LEU A 13 -3.22 9.05 4.75
N LEU A 14 -4.14 8.26 4.20
CA LEU A 14 -4.25 6.83 4.47
C LEU A 14 -3.61 6.06 3.32
N LEU A 15 -2.49 5.40 3.61
CA LEU A 15 -1.63 4.79 2.60
C LEU A 15 -1.43 3.28 2.87
N ASP A 16 -1.30 2.50 1.81
CA ASP A 16 -0.96 1.08 1.87
C ASP A 16 0.34 0.76 1.10
N ALA A 17 1.16 -0.13 1.65
CA ALA A 17 2.45 -0.52 1.07
C ALA A 17 2.38 -1.78 0.18
N GLY A 18 1.17 -2.21 -0.23
CA GLY A 18 0.94 -3.27 -1.21
C GLY A 18 0.69 -4.65 -0.62
N ASN A 19 0.35 -5.60 -1.50
CA ASN A 19 -0.13 -6.96 -1.18
C ASN A 19 -1.51 -6.99 -0.51
N ALA A 20 -2.37 -6.01 -0.83
CA ALA A 20 -3.72 -5.93 -0.28
C ALA A 20 -4.73 -6.76 -1.11
N PHE A 21 -4.65 -6.70 -2.44
CA PHE A 21 -5.58 -7.43 -3.32
C PHE A 21 -5.34 -8.92 -3.27
N TYR A 22 -4.08 -9.32 -3.05
CA TYR A 22 -3.71 -10.70 -2.84
C TYR A 22 -2.60 -10.82 -1.81
N SER A 23 -2.82 -11.66 -0.81
CA SER A 23 -1.87 -11.92 0.28
C SER A 23 -1.26 -13.33 0.22
N GLY A 24 -1.31 -13.96 -0.96
CA GLY A 24 -0.81 -15.31 -1.20
C GLY A 24 -1.87 -16.40 -0.99
N ALA A 25 -1.40 -17.64 -0.79
CA ALA A 25 -2.25 -18.85 -0.76
C ALA A 25 -2.98 -19.07 0.58
N ARG A 26 -3.59 -18.03 1.14
CA ARG A 26 -4.43 -18.17 2.34
C ARG A 26 -5.87 -18.38 1.92
N GLU A 27 -6.48 -19.48 2.39
CA GLU A 27 -7.92 -19.72 2.22
C GLU A 27 -8.72 -18.78 3.13
N ASP A 28 -8.77 -17.51 2.76
CA ASP A 28 -9.56 -16.47 3.41
C ASP A 28 -10.56 -15.84 2.44
N LEU A 29 -11.41 -14.96 2.98
CA LEU A 29 -12.45 -14.30 2.21
C LEU A 29 -11.88 -13.39 1.10
N ASN A 30 -10.63 -12.92 1.26
CA ASN A 30 -9.95 -12.12 0.25
C ASN A 30 -9.55 -12.98 -0.95
N GLN A 31 -8.97 -14.16 -0.71
CA GLN A 31 -8.65 -15.10 -1.78
C GLN A 31 -9.91 -15.61 -2.48
N LEU A 32 -10.95 -15.98 -1.72
CA LEU A 32 -12.22 -16.47 -2.27
C LEU A 32 -12.92 -15.44 -3.16
N SER A 33 -12.85 -14.17 -2.77
CA SER A 33 -13.41 -13.06 -3.53
C SER A 33 -12.43 -12.45 -4.54
N GLN A 34 -11.23 -13.03 -4.70
CA GLN A 34 -10.18 -12.56 -5.59
C GLN A 34 -9.86 -11.06 -5.43
N GLY A 35 -9.77 -10.58 -4.19
CA GLY A 35 -9.47 -9.18 -3.87
C GLY A 35 -10.68 -8.26 -3.70
N ARG A 36 -11.89 -8.67 -4.13
CA ARG A 36 -13.07 -7.79 -4.15
C ARG A 36 -13.44 -7.25 -2.76
N ILE A 37 -13.36 -8.09 -1.73
CA ILE A 37 -13.66 -7.64 -0.37
C ILE A 37 -12.66 -6.60 0.12
N THR A 38 -11.36 -6.77 -0.17
CA THR A 38 -10.33 -5.83 0.27
C THR A 38 -10.44 -4.51 -0.46
N VAL A 39 -10.66 -4.50 -1.78
CA VAL A 39 -10.92 -3.25 -2.51
C VAL A 39 -12.14 -2.53 -1.93
N ALA A 40 -13.25 -3.23 -1.73
CA ALA A 40 -14.45 -2.64 -1.15
C ALA A 40 -14.21 -2.09 0.28
N ALA A 41 -13.43 -2.80 1.10
CA ALA A 41 -13.09 -2.36 2.45
C ALA A 41 -12.18 -1.12 2.42
N MET A 42 -11.19 -1.08 1.51
CA MET A 42 -10.29 0.06 1.35
C MET A 42 -11.03 1.30 0.80
N ASN A 43 -11.98 1.12 -0.13
CA ASN A 43 -12.86 2.19 -0.58
C ASN A 43 -13.70 2.74 0.60
N LEU A 44 -14.33 1.85 1.38
CA LEU A 44 -15.12 2.24 2.56
C LEU A 44 -14.27 2.96 3.62
N MET A 45 -13.02 2.53 3.81
CA MET A 45 -12.06 3.20 4.68
C MET A 45 -11.52 4.50 4.07
N GLY A 46 -11.74 4.78 2.79
CA GLY A 46 -11.27 5.98 2.10
C GLY A 46 -9.76 6.06 2.00
N TYR A 47 -9.09 5.00 1.57
CA TYR A 47 -7.65 5.07 1.29
C TYR A 47 -7.35 6.18 0.28
N ASP A 48 -6.19 6.83 0.43
CA ASP A 48 -5.72 7.79 -0.56
C ASP A 48 -4.92 7.08 -1.66
N MET A 49 -3.99 6.20 -1.26
CA MET A 49 -3.12 5.49 -2.19
C MET A 49 -2.66 4.13 -1.68
N MET A 50 -2.25 3.28 -2.61
CA MET A 50 -1.63 1.99 -2.38
C MET A 50 -0.46 1.78 -3.36
N ALA A 51 0.68 1.29 -2.89
CA ALA A 51 1.68 0.74 -3.80
C ALA A 51 1.22 -0.63 -4.33
N LEU A 52 1.46 -0.92 -5.61
CA LEU A 52 1.26 -2.27 -6.11
C LEU A 52 2.27 -3.23 -5.48
N GLY A 53 1.81 -4.35 -4.93
CA GLY A 53 2.65 -5.36 -4.30
C GLY A 53 3.00 -6.54 -5.20
N ALA A 54 4.04 -7.27 -4.80
CA ALA A 54 4.50 -8.46 -5.52
C ALA A 54 3.46 -9.59 -5.56
N TYR A 55 2.64 -9.72 -4.51
CA TYR A 55 1.53 -10.68 -4.49
C TYR A 55 0.32 -10.19 -5.28
N ASP A 56 0.05 -8.89 -5.33
CA ASP A 56 -1.04 -8.36 -6.17
C ASP A 56 -0.81 -8.71 -7.65
N LEU A 57 0.46 -8.73 -8.10
CA LEU A 57 0.86 -9.16 -9.44
C LEU A 57 0.63 -10.65 -9.72
N ALA A 58 0.48 -11.48 -8.68
CA ALA A 58 0.23 -12.91 -8.84
C ALA A 58 -1.26 -13.23 -9.13
N LEU A 59 -2.14 -12.23 -9.05
CA LEU A 59 -3.51 -12.35 -9.57
C LEU A 59 -3.49 -12.55 -11.09
N ASP A 60 -4.52 -13.24 -11.60
CA ASP A 60 -4.75 -13.28 -13.03
C ASP A 60 -4.82 -11.83 -13.58
N PRO A 61 -4.19 -11.52 -14.73
CA PRO A 61 -4.12 -10.14 -15.22
C PRO A 61 -5.48 -9.45 -15.41
N GLY A 62 -6.51 -10.21 -15.80
CA GLY A 62 -7.89 -9.71 -15.88
C GLY A 62 -8.47 -9.35 -14.51
N VAL A 63 -8.23 -10.21 -13.51
CA VAL A 63 -8.65 -9.97 -12.12
C VAL A 63 -7.94 -8.75 -11.54
N LEU A 64 -6.63 -8.62 -11.76
CA LEU A 64 -5.89 -7.43 -11.34
C LEU A 64 -6.45 -6.17 -12.00
N ALA A 65 -6.74 -6.20 -13.31
CA ALA A 65 -7.34 -5.07 -14.01
C ALA A 65 -8.70 -4.68 -13.43
N ASP A 66 -9.54 -5.67 -13.07
CA ASP A 66 -10.83 -5.41 -12.41
C ASP A 66 -10.64 -4.76 -11.04
N ARG A 67 -9.71 -5.27 -10.21
CA ARG A 67 -9.41 -4.68 -8.89
C ARG A 67 -8.88 -3.25 -9.01
N LEU A 68 -8.03 -2.97 -9.99
CA LEU A 68 -7.54 -1.62 -10.28
C LEU A 68 -8.66 -0.68 -10.72
N ALA A 69 -9.66 -1.18 -11.46
CA ALA A 69 -10.81 -0.38 -11.91
C ALA A 69 -11.84 -0.14 -10.78
N GLU A 70 -11.95 -1.06 -9.82
CA GLU A 70 -12.83 -0.95 -8.66
C GLU A 70 -12.27 -0.05 -7.55
N ALA A 71 -10.95 0.18 -7.50
CA ALA A 71 -10.32 1.00 -6.49
C ALA A 71 -10.70 2.49 -6.64
N GLU A 72 -11.22 3.08 -5.55
CA GLU A 72 -11.55 4.51 -5.46
C GLU A 72 -10.34 5.35 -4.98
N PHE A 73 -9.16 4.74 -4.96
CA PHE A 73 -7.89 5.30 -4.49
C PHE A 73 -6.79 5.05 -5.52
N ALA A 74 -5.71 5.83 -5.48
CA ALA A 74 -4.64 5.68 -6.46
C ALA A 74 -3.80 4.43 -6.17
N VAL A 75 -3.70 3.52 -7.13
CA VAL A 75 -2.70 2.44 -7.11
C VAL A 75 -1.51 2.87 -7.95
N ILE A 76 -0.31 2.87 -7.34
CA ILE A 76 0.91 3.43 -7.95
C ILE A 76 2.06 2.42 -7.96
N SER A 77 2.88 2.49 -9.01
CA SER A 77 4.14 1.76 -9.11
C SER A 77 5.02 2.37 -10.20
N SER A 78 6.26 2.68 -9.86
CA SER A 78 7.24 3.29 -10.78
C SER A 78 8.09 2.27 -11.53
N ASN A 79 8.06 1.00 -11.14
CA ASN A 79 8.96 -0.02 -11.65
C ASN A 79 8.28 -1.26 -12.24
N VAL A 80 6.95 -1.28 -12.36
CA VAL A 80 6.22 -2.40 -13.00
C VAL A 80 5.85 -2.06 -14.43
N PHE A 81 6.35 -2.87 -15.37
CA PHE A 81 6.09 -2.72 -16.79
C PHE A 81 5.32 -3.93 -17.31
N VAL A 82 4.34 -3.69 -18.18
CA VAL A 82 3.63 -4.72 -18.94
C VAL A 82 3.85 -4.48 -20.42
N ASN A 83 4.40 -5.48 -21.12
CA ASN A 83 4.73 -5.38 -22.54
C ASN A 83 5.56 -4.12 -22.88
N GLY A 84 6.51 -3.77 -22.01
CA GLY A 84 7.43 -2.64 -22.19
C GLY A 84 6.87 -1.26 -21.82
N LYS A 85 5.61 -1.16 -21.38
CA LYS A 85 4.99 0.10 -20.91
C LYS A 85 4.79 0.07 -19.40
N LEU A 86 4.96 1.21 -18.75
CA LEU A 86 4.68 1.31 -17.32
C LEU A 86 3.20 1.01 -17.07
N LEU A 87 2.91 0.13 -16.12
CA LEU A 87 1.56 -0.36 -15.86
C LEU A 87 0.68 0.70 -15.18
N LEU A 88 1.24 1.40 -14.19
CA LEU A 88 0.54 2.36 -13.34
C LEU A 88 1.24 3.71 -13.36
N ALA A 89 0.62 4.73 -12.77
CA ALA A 89 1.31 5.98 -12.51
C ALA A 89 2.52 5.72 -11.56
N PRO A 90 3.70 6.31 -11.85
CA PRO A 90 4.89 6.08 -11.03
C PRO A 90 4.78 6.76 -9.66
N TYR A 91 4.07 7.88 -9.63
CA TYR A 91 3.85 8.70 -8.44
C TYR A 91 2.54 9.49 -8.57
N ALA A 92 2.10 10.05 -7.44
CA ALA A 92 1.09 11.09 -7.39
C ALA A 92 1.58 12.24 -6.51
N ILE A 93 1.16 13.47 -6.80
CA ILE A 93 1.41 14.64 -5.94
C ILE A 93 0.07 15.06 -5.34
N VAL A 94 0.02 15.17 -4.02
CA VAL A 94 -1.16 15.63 -3.27
C VAL A 94 -0.80 16.82 -2.41
N GLU A 95 -1.76 17.74 -2.24
CA GLU A 95 -1.61 18.84 -1.30
C GLU A 95 -2.30 18.51 0.02
N ARG A 96 -1.57 18.65 1.13
CA ARG A 96 -2.07 18.50 2.51
C ARG A 96 -1.39 19.54 3.39
N ALA A 97 -2.13 20.20 4.27
CA ALA A 97 -1.60 21.28 5.11
C ALA A 97 -0.79 22.36 4.34
N GLY A 98 -1.15 22.67 3.09
CA GLY A 98 -0.43 23.62 2.24
C GLY A 98 0.95 23.15 1.77
N ARG A 99 1.22 21.84 1.80
CA ARG A 99 2.46 21.21 1.33
C ARG A 99 2.16 20.28 0.16
N ARG A 100 3.01 20.32 -0.87
CA ARG A 100 2.98 19.36 -1.98
C ARG A 100 3.75 18.11 -1.58
N ILE A 101 3.06 16.99 -1.47
CA ILE A 101 3.63 15.69 -1.08
C ILE A 101 3.65 14.80 -2.31
N ALA A 102 4.84 14.44 -2.79
CA ALA A 102 4.98 13.41 -3.80
C ALA A 102 5.02 12.04 -3.15
N VAL A 103 4.19 11.12 -3.63
CA VAL A 103 4.15 9.72 -3.20
C VAL A 103 4.56 8.84 -4.38
N ILE A 104 5.69 8.16 -4.27
CA ILE A 104 6.26 7.29 -5.31
C ILE A 104 6.00 5.82 -4.93
N GLY A 105 5.50 5.02 -5.87
CA GLY A 105 5.26 3.59 -5.66
C GLY A 105 6.45 2.72 -6.08
N LEU A 106 6.80 1.69 -5.30
CA LEU A 106 7.78 0.67 -5.67
C LEU A 106 7.27 -0.73 -5.34
N THR A 107 7.39 -1.63 -6.31
CA THR A 107 6.93 -3.02 -6.22
C THR A 107 8.12 -3.96 -6.17
N GLY A 108 8.10 -4.92 -5.23
CA GLY A 108 9.07 -6.01 -5.17
C GLY A 108 8.89 -7.00 -6.32
N ALA A 109 9.93 -7.78 -6.61
CA ALA A 109 9.82 -8.83 -7.63
C ALA A 109 8.85 -9.94 -7.16
N PRO A 110 7.90 -10.38 -8.00
CA PRO A 110 7.06 -11.52 -7.68
C PRO A 110 7.91 -12.79 -7.55
N ARG A 111 7.44 -13.73 -6.72
CA ARG A 111 8.13 -15.01 -6.51
C ARG A 111 8.22 -15.83 -7.80
N ASP A 112 7.15 -15.83 -8.56
CA ASP A 112 7.00 -16.56 -9.82
C ASP A 112 6.89 -15.56 -10.98
N ALA A 113 7.41 -15.93 -12.14
CA ALA A 113 7.36 -15.07 -13.32
C ALA A 113 5.92 -14.91 -13.81
N VAL A 114 5.49 -13.67 -13.99
CA VAL A 114 4.18 -13.33 -14.56
C VAL A 114 4.38 -12.94 -16.01
N ALA A 115 3.69 -13.63 -16.93
CA ALA A 115 3.90 -13.46 -18.36
C ALA A 115 3.66 -12.00 -18.79
N GLY A 116 4.64 -11.42 -19.48
CA GLY A 116 4.58 -10.04 -19.98
C GLY A 116 4.81 -8.95 -18.93
N VAL A 117 5.00 -9.31 -17.66
CA VAL A 117 5.33 -8.39 -16.56
C VAL A 117 6.84 -8.34 -16.33
N GLU A 118 7.38 -7.13 -16.22
CA GLU A 118 8.77 -6.85 -15.89
C GLU A 118 8.80 -5.93 -14.67
N VAL A 119 9.39 -6.37 -13.57
CA VAL A 119 9.69 -5.52 -12.40
C VAL A 119 11.12 -5.03 -12.53
N ARG A 120 11.29 -3.74 -12.81
CA ARG A 120 12.60 -3.11 -13.05
C ARG A 120 13.29 -2.70 -11.75
N ASP A 121 14.57 -2.39 -11.89
CA ASP A 121 15.42 -1.91 -10.79
C ASP A 121 14.79 -0.72 -10.05
N PRO A 122 14.53 -0.85 -8.73
CA PRO A 122 13.85 0.19 -7.96
C PRO A 122 14.69 1.46 -7.82
N VAL A 123 16.03 1.36 -7.81
CA VAL A 123 16.93 2.51 -7.67
C VAL A 123 16.87 3.39 -8.92
N ALA A 124 16.91 2.80 -10.11
CA ALA A 124 16.73 3.50 -11.37
C ALA A 124 15.33 4.12 -11.49
N ALA A 125 14.29 3.37 -11.11
CA ALA A 125 12.91 3.84 -11.17
C ALA A 125 12.67 5.07 -10.27
N ILE A 126 13.12 5.03 -9.01
CA ILE A 126 12.94 6.16 -8.10
C ILE A 126 13.75 7.39 -8.53
N LYS A 127 14.97 7.21 -9.05
CA LYS A 127 15.77 8.33 -9.59
C LYS A 127 15.07 8.98 -10.78
N GLY A 128 14.43 8.17 -11.64
CA GLY A 128 13.60 8.66 -12.74
C GLY A 128 12.40 9.46 -12.23
N ALA A 129 11.66 8.94 -11.25
CA ALA A 129 10.53 9.64 -10.65
C ALA A 129 10.94 10.95 -9.96
N LEU A 130 12.00 10.94 -9.14
CA LEU A 130 12.54 12.13 -8.49
C LEU A 130 12.95 13.21 -9.50
N SER A 131 13.56 12.81 -10.62
CA SER A 131 13.93 13.73 -11.70
C SER A 131 12.70 14.38 -12.36
N GLN A 132 11.60 13.61 -12.52
CA GLN A 132 10.34 14.12 -13.06
C GLN A 132 9.61 15.05 -12.08
N ILE A 133 9.67 14.74 -10.78
CA ILE A 133 9.06 15.55 -9.72
C ILE A 133 9.83 16.87 -9.53
N GLY A 134 11.17 16.84 -9.57
CA GLY A 134 12.00 18.03 -9.44
C GLY A 134 11.68 18.85 -8.18
N ALA A 135 11.42 20.15 -8.37
CA ALA A 135 11.09 21.08 -7.29
C ALA A 135 9.58 21.15 -6.98
N ASP A 136 8.77 20.22 -7.51
CA ASP A 136 7.32 20.25 -7.36
C ASP A 136 6.79 19.62 -6.07
N ALA A 137 7.67 19.07 -5.24
CA ALA A 137 7.32 18.51 -3.94
C ALA A 137 8.14 19.13 -2.81
N ASP A 138 7.46 19.39 -1.70
CA ASP A 138 8.07 19.79 -0.43
C ASP A 138 8.45 18.57 0.42
N LEU A 139 7.83 17.42 0.15
CA LEU A 139 8.06 16.14 0.82
C LEU A 139 7.98 15.00 -0.19
N VAL A 140 8.96 14.09 -0.16
CA VAL A 140 8.95 12.86 -0.94
C VAL A 140 8.75 11.66 -0.04
N VAL A 141 7.61 10.99 -0.23
CA VAL A 141 7.23 9.73 0.40
C VAL A 141 7.35 8.60 -0.62
N VAL A 142 7.92 7.47 -0.20
CA VAL A 142 7.99 6.25 -1.01
C VAL A 142 7.11 5.20 -0.35
N LEU A 143 6.07 4.74 -1.06
CA LEU A 143 5.33 3.54 -0.70
C LEU A 143 6.02 2.35 -1.34
N SER A 144 6.60 1.47 -0.52
CA SER A 144 7.47 0.40 -0.98
C SER A 144 6.97 -0.97 -0.55
N ASN A 145 6.89 -1.89 -1.50
CA ASN A 145 6.71 -3.33 -1.29
C ASN A 145 8.01 -4.13 -1.56
N LEU A 146 9.18 -3.50 -1.43
CA LEU A 146 10.47 -4.15 -1.70
C LEU A 146 10.95 -5.04 -0.54
N GLY A 147 10.53 -4.72 0.68
CA GLY A 147 10.96 -5.39 1.89
C GLY A 147 12.18 -4.74 2.57
N PRO A 148 12.48 -5.11 3.83
CA PRO A 148 13.30 -4.28 4.72
C PRO A 148 14.73 -4.05 4.26
N THR A 149 15.38 -5.08 3.71
CA THR A 149 16.78 -4.99 3.25
C THR A 149 16.89 -4.05 2.06
N ALA A 150 16.07 -4.26 1.02
CA ALA A 150 16.06 -3.44 -0.18
C ALA A 150 15.66 -1.99 0.12
N GLU A 151 14.74 -1.77 1.06
CA GLU A 151 14.34 -0.43 1.50
C GLU A 151 15.47 0.32 2.22
N ALA A 152 16.24 -0.38 3.07
CA ALA A 152 17.40 0.22 3.72
C ALA A 152 18.50 0.57 2.72
N GLU A 153 18.78 -0.32 1.77
CA GLU A 153 19.73 -0.09 0.67
C GLU A 153 19.29 1.09 -0.22
N LEU A 154 18.02 1.15 -0.60
CA LEU A 154 17.44 2.25 -1.38
C LEU A 154 17.63 3.58 -0.64
N ALA A 155 17.31 3.64 0.64
CA ALA A 155 17.42 4.84 1.46
C ALA A 155 18.87 5.34 1.61
N GLN A 156 19.86 4.44 1.55
CA GLN A 156 21.28 4.79 1.57
C GLN A 156 21.79 5.26 0.21
N GLN A 157 21.26 4.70 -0.89
CA GLN A 157 21.74 4.96 -2.25
C GLN A 157 21.08 6.16 -2.94
N VAL A 158 19.90 6.57 -2.46
CA VAL A 158 19.06 7.58 -3.13
C VAL A 158 18.82 8.76 -2.18
N ALA A 159 19.43 9.89 -2.50
CA ALA A 159 19.14 11.15 -1.84
C ALA A 159 17.81 11.74 -2.35
N GLY A 160 17.16 12.59 -1.53
CA GLY A 160 15.90 13.25 -1.87
C GLY A 160 14.65 12.45 -1.49
N ILE A 161 14.81 11.37 -0.71
CA ILE A 161 13.69 10.66 -0.06
C ILE A 161 13.61 11.15 1.39
N ASP A 162 12.42 11.61 1.81
CA ASP A 162 12.22 12.02 3.20
C ASP A 162 11.69 10.86 4.05
N LEU A 163 10.75 10.08 3.50
CA LEU A 163 10.08 8.98 4.20
C LEU A 163 9.87 7.78 3.28
N ILE A 164 10.22 6.59 3.76
CA ILE A 164 9.80 5.31 3.19
C ILE A 164 8.76 4.69 4.11
N VAL A 165 7.57 4.44 3.58
CA VAL A 165 6.53 3.61 4.20
C VAL A 165 6.64 2.23 3.55
N GLY A 166 7.26 1.30 4.28
CA GLY A 166 7.65 -0.02 3.78
C GLY A 166 6.65 -1.12 4.11
N GLY A 167 6.66 -2.16 3.27
CA GLY A 167 5.84 -3.36 3.36
C GLY A 167 6.65 -4.63 3.08
N GLY A 168 5.99 -5.69 2.63
CA GLY A 168 6.62 -6.92 2.13
C GLY A 168 7.13 -7.92 3.18
N SER A 169 7.48 -7.52 4.40
CA SER A 169 7.95 -8.47 5.45
C SER A 169 6.86 -8.94 6.42
N GLY A 170 5.77 -8.18 6.57
CA GLY A 170 4.78 -8.39 7.63
C GLY A 170 5.29 -8.10 9.05
N ILE A 171 6.52 -7.61 9.21
CA ILE A 171 7.12 -7.33 10.52
C ILE A 171 6.82 -5.89 10.93
N PRO A 172 6.12 -5.64 12.04
CA PRO A 172 5.91 -4.29 12.54
C PRO A 172 7.20 -3.76 13.17
N GLN A 173 7.40 -2.44 13.08
CA GLN A 173 8.41 -1.75 13.87
C GLN A 173 7.75 -0.91 14.96
N ARG A 174 8.52 -0.54 16.00
CA ARG A 174 8.02 0.30 17.10
C ARG A 174 8.44 1.76 16.97
N GLU A 175 9.58 2.00 16.35
CA GLU A 175 10.22 3.31 16.25
C GLU A 175 10.62 3.58 14.79
N VAL A 176 10.89 4.84 14.46
CA VAL A 176 11.43 5.24 13.15
C VAL A 176 12.85 4.69 12.99
N SER A 177 13.15 4.06 11.87
CA SER A 177 14.53 3.71 11.48
C SER A 177 15.06 4.79 10.55
N TRP A 178 16.26 5.28 10.80
CA TRP A 178 16.89 6.32 10.00
C TRP A 178 18.05 5.76 9.18
N GLN A 179 18.04 6.06 7.88
CA GLN A 179 19.13 5.77 6.95
C GLN A 179 19.65 7.10 6.42
N GLY A 180 20.66 7.65 7.10
CA GLY A 180 21.08 9.03 6.88
C GLY A 180 19.95 10.01 7.21
N ARG A 181 19.40 10.69 6.20
CA ARG A 181 18.29 11.64 6.35
C ARG A 181 16.91 11.04 6.06
N THR A 182 16.86 9.81 5.59
CA THR A 182 15.61 9.15 5.19
C THR A 182 15.01 8.41 6.38
N ALA A 183 13.77 8.74 6.74
CA ALA A 183 13.00 7.99 7.72
C ALA A 183 12.39 6.74 7.08
N VAL A 184 12.31 5.63 7.81
CA VAL A 184 11.70 4.38 7.34
C VAL A 184 10.73 3.87 8.40
N VAL A 185 9.48 3.58 7.99
CA VAL A 185 8.36 3.12 8.85
C VAL A 185 7.67 1.89 8.28
N ARG A 186 7.14 0.99 9.15
CA ARG A 186 6.43 -0.24 8.78
C ARG A 186 5.36 -0.63 9.81
N ALA A 187 4.16 -0.94 9.32
CA ALA A 187 3.00 -1.26 10.15
C ALA A 187 2.66 -2.76 10.19
N GLY A 188 3.65 -3.65 10.04
CA GLY A 188 3.41 -5.09 10.11
C GLY A 188 2.63 -5.62 8.91
N GLY A 189 1.79 -6.64 9.14
CA GLY A 189 0.95 -7.26 8.12
C GLY A 189 -0.42 -7.64 8.65
N LEU A 190 -1.28 -8.12 7.74
CA LEU A 190 -2.59 -8.71 8.07
C LEU A 190 -3.59 -7.77 8.75
N GLY A 191 -3.34 -6.46 8.73
CA GLY A 191 -4.20 -5.48 9.40
C GLY A 191 -4.14 -5.55 10.93
N GLU A 192 -3.15 -6.22 11.52
CA GLU A 192 -3.00 -6.33 12.98
C GLU A 192 -2.51 -5.03 13.62
N TYR A 193 -1.90 -4.14 12.82
CA TYR A 193 -1.39 -2.86 13.29
C TYR A 193 -1.76 -1.74 12.33
N LEU A 194 -2.03 -0.56 12.88
CA LEU A 194 -2.09 0.71 12.15
C LEU A 194 -0.82 1.52 12.45
N GLY A 195 -0.05 1.83 11.42
CA GLY A 195 1.06 2.77 11.52
C GLY A 195 0.56 4.21 11.50
N VAL A 196 0.95 5.00 12.49
CA VAL A 196 0.66 6.43 12.57
C VAL A 196 1.98 7.18 12.53
N THR A 197 2.23 7.86 11.42
CA THR A 197 3.43 8.66 11.21
C THR A 197 3.05 10.14 11.21
N GLU A 198 3.68 10.94 12.05
CA GLU A 198 3.57 12.39 11.97
C GLU A 198 4.86 12.97 11.41
N VAL A 199 4.72 13.79 10.37
CA VAL A 199 5.85 14.50 9.75
C VAL A 199 5.70 15.98 10.10
N VAL A 200 6.65 16.49 10.87
CA VAL A 200 6.71 17.89 11.29
C VAL A 200 8.06 18.50 10.88
N ALA A 201 8.17 19.82 10.92
CA ALA A 201 9.40 20.52 10.52
C ALA A 201 10.65 20.05 11.31
N THR A 202 10.46 19.58 12.55
CA THR A 202 11.54 19.12 13.42
C THR A 202 11.88 17.63 13.29
N GLY A 203 11.12 16.86 12.51
CA GLY A 203 11.38 15.44 12.30
C GLY A 203 10.15 14.59 12.03
N VAL A 204 10.35 13.28 12.06
CA VAL A 204 9.32 12.26 11.84
C VAL A 204 9.13 11.45 13.13
N THR A 205 7.89 11.27 13.56
CA THR A 205 7.52 10.34 14.65
C THR A 205 6.73 9.17 14.07
N PHE A 206 6.78 8.03 14.75
CA PHE A 206 6.02 6.84 14.35
C PHE A 206 5.48 6.12 15.57
N GLN A 207 4.21 5.73 15.49
CA GLN A 207 3.55 4.85 16.44
C GLN A 207 2.93 3.67 15.69
N SER A 208 3.25 2.45 16.12
CA SER A 208 2.54 1.25 15.69
C SER A 208 1.42 0.94 16.70
N VAL A 209 0.18 1.04 16.25
CA VAL A 209 -1.02 0.81 17.08
C VAL A 209 -1.54 -0.60 16.80
N ALA A 210 -1.43 -1.51 17.77
CA ALA A 210 -2.01 -2.84 17.67
C ALA A 210 -3.54 -2.75 17.65
N LEU A 211 -4.18 -3.32 16.63
CA LEU A 211 -5.63 -3.36 16.47
C LEU A 211 -6.16 -4.65 17.13
N GLY A 212 -6.36 -4.59 18.44
CA GLY A 212 -6.90 -5.70 19.24
C GLY A 212 -8.31 -5.46 19.76
N ALA A 213 -8.71 -6.26 20.76
CA ALA A 213 -10.05 -6.25 21.36
C ALA A 213 -10.48 -4.91 21.98
N ASP A 214 -9.53 -3.98 22.19
CA ASP A 214 -9.81 -2.62 22.69
C ASP A 214 -10.49 -1.73 21.64
N PHE A 215 -10.56 -2.17 20.37
CA PHE A 215 -11.25 -1.46 19.30
C PHE A 215 -12.57 -2.13 18.94
N VAL A 216 -13.63 -1.33 18.90
CA VAL A 216 -14.94 -1.78 18.42
C VAL A 216 -14.94 -1.80 16.90
N ASP A 217 -15.46 -2.88 16.33
CA ASP A 217 -15.67 -3.01 14.89
C ASP A 217 -16.61 -1.93 14.36
N ASP A 218 -16.26 -1.36 13.20
CA ASP A 218 -17.15 -0.43 12.52
C ASP A 218 -18.37 -1.18 11.95
N PRO A 219 -19.60 -0.69 12.19
CA PRO A 219 -20.81 -1.41 11.79
C PRO A 219 -20.94 -1.58 10.27
N GLU A 220 -20.44 -0.62 9.47
CA GLU A 220 -20.46 -0.71 8.00
C GLU A 220 -19.43 -1.74 7.52
N MET A 221 -18.25 -1.77 8.14
CA MET A 221 -17.24 -2.79 7.84
C MET A 221 -17.72 -4.19 8.23
N ALA A 222 -18.37 -4.33 9.38
CA ALA A 222 -18.97 -5.59 9.81
C ALA A 222 -20.09 -6.04 8.86
N ALA A 223 -20.90 -5.12 8.35
CA ALA A 223 -21.92 -5.42 7.35
C ALA A 223 -21.32 -5.85 6.00
N LEU A 224 -20.26 -5.16 5.55
CA LEU A 224 -19.50 -5.54 4.36
C LEU A 224 -18.97 -6.96 4.47
N ARG A 225 -18.32 -7.29 5.58
CA ARG A 225 -17.79 -8.63 5.85
C ARG A 225 -18.90 -9.69 5.78
N ARG A 226 -20.02 -9.50 6.50
CA ARG A 226 -21.15 -10.44 6.50
C ARG A 226 -21.69 -10.70 5.09
N ARG A 227 -21.84 -9.66 4.28
CA ARG A 227 -22.31 -9.80 2.89
C ARG A 227 -21.42 -10.73 2.07
N TYR A 228 -20.10 -10.56 2.17
CA TYR A 228 -19.15 -11.43 1.46
C TYR A 228 -19.11 -12.85 2.06
N GLU A 229 -19.25 -13.00 3.38
CA GLU A 229 -19.35 -14.32 4.01
C GLU A 229 -20.56 -15.10 3.51
N GLU A 230 -21.71 -14.44 3.33
CA GLU A 230 -22.91 -15.03 2.75
C GLU A 230 -22.70 -15.40 1.26
N GLU A 231 -22.19 -14.46 0.45
CA GLU A 231 -21.94 -14.63 -0.99
C GLU A 231 -20.97 -15.79 -1.27
N TYR A 232 -19.94 -15.95 -0.44
CA TYR A 232 -18.89 -16.96 -0.64
C TYR A 232 -18.98 -18.17 0.30
N SER A 233 -20.08 -18.32 1.03
CA SER A 233 -20.34 -19.45 1.92
C SER A 233 -20.28 -20.80 1.18
N PRO A 234 -19.96 -21.91 1.86
CA PRO A 234 -20.01 -23.24 1.24
C PRO A 234 -21.40 -23.56 0.64
N ALA A 235 -22.47 -23.04 1.25
CA ALA A 235 -23.85 -23.24 0.79
C ALA A 235 -24.17 -22.49 -0.51
N SER A 236 -23.58 -21.31 -0.74
CA SER A 236 -23.77 -20.55 -1.99
C SER A 236 -23.00 -21.14 -3.18
N ARG A 237 -22.02 -22.01 -2.94
CA ARG A 237 -21.27 -22.74 -3.99
C ARG A 237 -22.00 -23.98 -4.51
N VAL A 238 -23.12 -24.37 -3.89
CA VAL A 238 -23.97 -25.47 -4.33
C VAL A 238 -25.17 -24.87 -5.07
N THR A 239 -25.01 -24.58 -6.35
CA THR A 239 -26.15 -24.44 -7.27
C THR A 239 -26.18 -25.69 -8.17
N PRO A 240 -27.32 -26.39 -8.29
CA PRO A 240 -27.42 -27.59 -9.12
C PRO A 240 -27.39 -27.21 -10.61
N GLY A 241 -26.53 -27.88 -11.37
CA GLY A 241 -26.44 -27.80 -12.83
C GLY A 241 -25.36 -28.73 -13.34
#